data_AF-A0A928SW53-F1
#
_entry.id   AF-A0A928SW53-F1
#
_cell.length_a   1.000
_cell.length_b   1.000
_cell.length_c   1.000
_cell.angle_alpha   90.00
_cell.angle_beta   90.00
_cell.angle_gamma   90.00
#
_symmetry.space_group_name_H-M   'P 1'
#
loop_
_entity.id
_entity.type
_entity.pdbx_description
1 polymer ?
#
loop_
_entity_poly.entity_id
_entity_poly.type
_entity_poly.pdbx_seq_one_letter_code
_entity_poly.pdbx_strand_id
1 'polypeptide(L)'
;MTRACDDDLDGDGVFNAVDNCPTVVNPDQKAGLGDKGEACSSGDLGELGFVDPAATGDDDAVSGGCGCALPGAGSDRSWPALLAAAAVGAIGLRRRRR
;
A
#
# COMPACT_ATOMS: atom_id res chain seq x y z
N MET A 1 18.94 -28.32 3.75
CA MET A 1 18.84 -29.63 3.09
C MET A 1 18.03 -29.41 1.82
N THR A 2 18.59 -29.56 0.63
CA THR A 2 17.81 -29.53 -0.63
C THR A 2 18.29 -30.68 -1.50
N ARG A 3 17.76 -31.88 -1.23
CA ARG A 3 17.89 -32.97 -2.21
C ARG A 3 16.81 -32.71 -3.26
N ALA A 4 17.18 -32.68 -4.53
CA ALA A 4 16.23 -32.53 -5.65
C ALA A 4 15.23 -33.71 -5.79
N CYS A 5 15.16 -34.59 -4.78
CA CYS A 5 14.31 -35.76 -4.68
C CYS A 5 13.79 -35.89 -3.24
N ASP A 6 13.47 -34.76 -2.59
CA ASP A 6 12.77 -34.83 -1.32
C ASP A 6 11.31 -35.21 -1.59
N ASP A 7 10.81 -36.21 -0.89
CA ASP A 7 9.40 -36.62 -0.99
C ASP A 7 8.50 -35.67 -0.18
N ASP A 8 9.10 -34.86 0.70
CA ASP A 8 8.49 -33.83 1.53
C ASP A 8 9.38 -32.57 1.48
N LEU A 9 9.01 -31.61 0.63
CA LEU A 9 9.87 -30.48 0.28
C LEU A 9 10.00 -29.46 1.42
N ASP A 10 9.00 -29.38 2.29
CA ASP A 10 8.97 -28.40 3.38
C ASP A 10 9.19 -29.02 4.77
N GLY A 11 9.09 -30.35 4.89
CA GLY A 11 9.40 -31.10 6.10
C GLY A 11 8.25 -31.13 7.11
N ASP A 12 7.01 -30.99 6.67
CA ASP A 12 5.82 -30.99 7.52
C ASP A 12 5.29 -32.40 7.87
N GLY A 13 5.84 -33.42 7.22
CA GLY A 13 5.48 -34.82 7.37
C GLY A 13 4.42 -35.32 6.37
N VAL A 14 4.03 -34.49 5.40
CA VAL A 14 3.09 -34.79 4.33
C VAL A 14 3.83 -34.87 3.00
N PHE A 15 3.58 -35.93 2.23
CA PHE A 15 4.26 -36.09 0.95
C PHE A 15 3.80 -35.05 -0.07
N ASN A 16 4.73 -34.52 -0.85
CA ASN A 16 4.52 -33.53 -1.93
C ASN A 16 3.37 -33.89 -2.90
N ALA A 17 3.07 -35.18 -3.07
CA ALA A 17 2.01 -35.66 -3.96
C ALA A 17 0.59 -35.46 -3.40
N VAL A 18 0.44 -35.30 -2.09
CA VAL A 18 -0.85 -35.14 -1.40
C VAL A 18 -0.91 -33.89 -0.51
N ASP A 19 0.23 -33.24 -0.32
CA ASP A 19 0.35 -31.98 0.41
C ASP A 19 -0.37 -30.86 -0.34
N ASN A 20 -1.32 -30.21 0.33
CA ASN A 20 -2.07 -29.10 -0.22
C ASN A 20 -1.27 -27.77 -0.22
N CYS A 21 -0.05 -27.78 0.33
CA CYS A 21 0.91 -26.69 0.34
C CYS A 21 2.39 -27.15 0.25
N PRO A 22 2.88 -27.71 -0.88
CA PRO A 22 4.20 -28.35 -1.03
C PRO A 22 5.45 -27.51 -0.72
N THR A 23 5.30 -26.26 -0.32
CA THR A 23 6.42 -25.34 -0.03
C THR A 23 6.22 -24.59 1.29
N VAL A 24 5.14 -24.85 2.03
CA VAL A 24 4.77 -24.10 3.24
C VAL A 24 4.28 -25.06 4.30
N VAL A 25 5.15 -25.33 5.28
CA VAL A 25 4.91 -26.27 6.38
C VAL A 25 3.52 -26.08 7.01
N ASN A 26 2.65 -27.07 6.85
CA ASN A 26 1.30 -27.09 7.41
C ASN A 26 0.84 -28.51 7.77
N PRO A 27 1.36 -29.11 8.86
CA PRO A 27 1.09 -30.50 9.23
C PRO A 27 -0.39 -30.83 9.48
N ASP A 28 -1.22 -29.82 9.74
CA ASP A 28 -2.67 -29.94 9.93
C ASP A 28 -3.47 -29.93 8.61
N GLN A 29 -2.81 -29.64 7.48
CA GLN A 29 -3.35 -29.68 6.11
C GLN A 29 -4.71 -28.98 5.99
N LYS A 30 -4.88 -27.89 6.73
CA LYS A 30 -6.16 -27.17 6.80
C LYS A 30 -6.58 -26.67 5.42
N ALA A 31 -7.80 -27.03 5.00
CA ALA A 31 -8.32 -26.75 3.67
C ALA A 31 -8.52 -25.23 3.45
N GLY A 32 -7.97 -24.71 2.37
CA GLY A 32 -8.14 -23.33 1.92
C GLY A 32 -9.05 -23.25 0.69
N LEU A 33 -8.57 -22.57 -0.36
CA LEU A 33 -9.35 -22.37 -1.59
C LEU A 33 -9.10 -23.48 -2.61
N GLY A 34 -10.14 -24.23 -2.91
CA GLY A 34 -10.07 -25.36 -3.83
C GLY A 34 -9.16 -26.45 -3.27
N ASP A 35 -8.17 -26.87 -4.06
CA ASP A 35 -7.23 -27.91 -3.68
C ASP A 35 -6.02 -27.40 -2.87
N LYS A 36 -5.93 -26.08 -2.61
CA LYS A 36 -4.85 -25.48 -1.81
C LYS A 36 -5.20 -25.43 -0.33
N GLY A 37 -4.19 -25.58 0.53
CA GLY A 37 -4.31 -25.36 1.97
C GLY A 37 -4.36 -23.88 2.35
N GLU A 38 -4.88 -23.58 3.55
CA GLU A 38 -4.93 -22.20 4.07
C GLU A 38 -3.53 -21.58 4.18
N ALA A 39 -2.50 -22.38 4.50
CA ALA A 39 -1.14 -21.91 4.72
C ALA A 39 -0.49 -21.27 3.48
N CYS A 40 -0.83 -21.78 2.29
CA CYS A 40 -0.33 -21.31 1.01
C CYS A 40 -1.42 -20.69 0.11
N SER A 41 -2.64 -20.55 0.64
CA SER A 41 -3.68 -19.74 0.02
C SER A 41 -3.36 -18.28 0.34
N SER A 42 -2.43 -17.71 -0.42
CA SER A 42 -2.03 -16.31 -0.32
C SER A 42 -3.17 -15.41 -0.76
N GLY A 43 -4.20 -15.26 0.07
CA GLY A 43 -5.07 -14.10 0.10
C GLY A 43 -5.78 -13.70 -1.21
N ASP A 44 -5.85 -14.52 -2.24
CA ASP A 44 -6.74 -14.28 -3.38
C ASP A 44 -8.19 -14.70 -3.05
N LEU A 45 -8.60 -14.50 -1.79
CA LEU A 45 -9.97 -14.09 -1.48
C LEU A 45 -10.13 -12.64 -1.90
N GLY A 46 -9.99 -12.37 -3.20
CA GLY A 46 -10.80 -11.30 -3.75
C GLY A 46 -12.25 -11.68 -3.46
N GLU A 47 -12.97 -10.80 -2.76
CA GLU A 47 -14.42 -10.72 -2.90
C GLU A 47 -15.28 -11.76 -2.15
N LEU A 48 -15.24 -11.78 -0.81
CA LEU A 48 -16.53 -11.80 -0.10
C LEU A 48 -17.03 -10.36 -0.01
N GLY A 49 -17.54 -9.88 -1.14
CA GLY A 49 -18.30 -8.65 -1.37
C GLY A 49 -18.49 -7.70 -0.20
N PHE A 50 -17.45 -6.93 0.13
CA PHE A 50 -17.68 -5.54 0.52
C PHE A 50 -17.66 -4.71 -0.75
N VAL A 51 -18.74 -4.84 -1.55
CA VAL A 51 -19.07 -3.82 -2.54
C VAL A 51 -19.37 -2.55 -1.77
N ASP A 52 -18.38 -1.67 -1.65
CA ASP A 52 -18.62 -0.29 -1.28
C ASP A 52 -19.49 0.31 -2.40
N PRO A 53 -20.77 0.65 -2.16
CA PRO A 53 -21.64 1.16 -3.21
C PRO A 53 -21.23 2.58 -3.68
N ALA A 54 -20.13 3.11 -3.16
CA ALA A 54 -19.60 4.44 -3.46
C ALA A 54 -18.36 4.44 -4.38
N ALA A 55 -17.86 3.28 -4.83
CA ALA A 55 -16.71 3.21 -5.74
C ALA A 55 -17.13 3.48 -7.20
N THR A 56 -17.36 4.74 -7.53
CA THR A 56 -17.35 5.23 -8.93
C THR A 56 -16.00 5.89 -9.21
N GLY A 57 -15.21 5.31 -10.13
CA GLY A 57 -13.97 5.91 -10.65
C GLY A 57 -12.77 5.75 -9.70
N ASP A 58 -11.53 5.66 -10.12
CA ASP A 58 -10.88 5.79 -11.41
C ASP A 58 -9.54 5.00 -11.31
N ASP A 59 -8.96 4.69 -12.44
CA ASP A 59 -7.64 4.09 -12.67
C ASP A 59 -6.51 4.64 -11.79
N ASP A 60 -6.23 4.04 -10.62
CA ASP A 60 -4.96 4.30 -9.93
C ASP A 60 -4.47 3.16 -9.01
N ALA A 61 -3.30 2.64 -9.41
CA ALA A 61 -2.25 2.06 -8.56
C ALA A 61 -2.45 0.65 -7.97
N VAL A 62 -2.20 -0.35 -8.82
CA VAL A 62 -1.41 -1.52 -8.40
C VAL A 62 -0.03 -1.04 -7.93
N SER A 63 0.11 -0.70 -6.64
CA SER A 63 1.41 -0.37 -6.05
C SER A 63 2.18 -1.64 -5.66
N GLY A 64 2.50 -2.44 -6.68
CA GLY A 64 3.53 -3.46 -6.62
C GLY A 64 4.78 -2.93 -7.32
N GLY A 65 5.54 -2.06 -6.66
CA GLY A 65 6.79 -1.57 -7.23
C GLY A 65 7.67 -0.88 -6.20
N CYS A 66 8.85 -1.44 -5.93
CA CYS A 66 9.94 -0.73 -5.26
C CYS A 66 10.41 0.43 -6.16
N GLY A 67 9.74 1.59 -6.06
CA GLY A 67 10.16 2.83 -6.68
C GLY A 67 11.09 3.60 -5.76
N CYS A 68 12.36 3.72 -6.13
CA CYS A 68 13.26 4.71 -5.53
C CYS A 68 12.67 6.11 -5.71
N ALA A 69 12.39 6.80 -4.61
CA ALA A 69 11.80 8.14 -4.60
C ALA A 69 12.66 9.13 -5.42
N LEU A 70 12.06 9.73 -6.44
CA LEU A 70 12.64 10.88 -7.12
C LEU A 70 12.42 12.12 -6.24
N PRO A 71 13.45 12.94 -5.97
CA PRO A 71 13.28 14.16 -5.21
C PRO A 71 12.71 15.23 -6.15
N GLY A 72 11.46 15.66 -5.93
CA GLY A 72 10.99 16.92 -6.52
C GLY A 72 9.54 17.00 -6.98
N ALA A 73 8.57 16.53 -6.19
CA ALA A 73 7.17 16.94 -6.38
C ALA A 73 6.72 17.77 -5.18
N GLY A 74 7.22 19.01 -5.09
CA GLY A 74 6.71 20.05 -4.22
C GLY A 74 5.45 20.66 -4.83
N SER A 75 4.38 20.72 -4.03
CA SER A 75 3.14 21.41 -4.35
C SER A 75 3.25 22.85 -3.86
N ASP A 76 3.69 23.78 -4.71
CA ASP A 76 3.80 25.20 -4.36
C ASP A 76 2.98 26.10 -5.29
N ARG A 77 1.83 26.51 -4.74
CA ARG A 77 0.84 27.44 -5.29
C ARG A 77 1.47 28.83 -5.42
N SER A 78 1.82 29.25 -6.63
CA SER A 78 2.36 30.59 -6.92
C SER A 78 1.48 31.33 -7.95
N TRP A 79 0.44 32.00 -7.46
CA TRP A 79 -0.25 33.06 -8.23
C TRP A 79 0.69 34.27 -8.38
N PRO A 80 0.81 34.92 -9.56
CA PRO A 80 1.65 36.09 -9.69
C PRO A 80 0.97 37.33 -9.11
N ALA A 81 1.68 38.00 -8.19
CA ALA A 81 1.29 39.25 -7.55
C ALA A 81 1.30 40.40 -8.58
N LEU A 82 0.12 40.98 -8.85
CA LEU A 82 0.00 42.23 -9.59
C LEU A 82 0.03 43.43 -8.65
N LEU A 83 0.87 44.38 -9.05
CA LEU A 83 1.27 45.63 -8.41
C LEU A 83 0.10 46.59 -8.15
N ALA A 84 0.11 47.26 -7.00
CA ALA A 84 -0.43 48.62 -6.90
C ALA A 84 0.26 49.40 -5.78
N ALA A 85 1.12 50.33 -6.18
CA ALA A 85 1.70 51.35 -5.32
C ALA A 85 0.72 52.52 -5.12
N ALA A 86 0.66 53.08 -3.92
CA ALA A 86 0.47 54.52 -3.70
C ALA A 86 0.73 54.87 -2.23
N ALA A 87 1.74 55.70 -2.00
CA ALA A 87 2.08 56.29 -0.71
C ALA A 87 1.56 57.73 -0.64
N VAL A 88 0.72 58.06 0.35
CA VAL A 88 0.51 59.40 0.95
C VAL A 88 -0.14 59.10 2.32
N GLY A 89 0.46 59.29 3.50
CA GLY A 89 0.99 60.52 4.04
C GLY A 89 -0.03 61.12 5.02
N ALA A 90 0.16 60.93 6.33
CA ALA A 90 -0.36 61.85 7.37
C ALA A 90 0.33 61.59 8.72
N ILE A 91 1.17 62.55 9.09
CA ILE A 91 1.86 62.71 10.37
C ILE A 91 0.82 63.03 11.45
N GLY A 92 0.79 62.29 12.55
CA GLY A 92 -0.08 62.54 13.70
C GLY A 92 0.65 62.32 15.02
N LEU A 93 1.25 63.40 15.52
CA LEU A 93 2.19 63.45 16.63
C LEU A 93 1.59 62.98 17.98
N ARG A 94 2.35 62.12 18.67
CA ARG A 94 2.59 62.05 20.13
C ARG A 94 1.53 62.60 21.11
N ARG A 95 1.20 61.80 22.14
CA ARG A 95 1.75 61.99 23.50
C ARG A 95 1.36 60.84 24.46
N ARG A 96 2.40 60.28 25.11
CA ARG A 96 2.33 59.42 26.30
C ARG A 96 1.81 60.20 27.51
N ARG A 97 0.97 59.58 28.35
CA ARG A 97 0.97 59.69 29.83
C ARG A 97 0.45 58.35 30.36
N ARG A 98 1.38 57.48 30.82
CA ARG A 98 1.62 57.10 32.22
C ARG A 98 0.39 56.54 32.91
#